data_AF-A0A291RTF7-F1
#
_entry.id   AF-A0A291RTF7-F1
#
_cell.length_a   1.000
_cell.length_b   1.000
_cell.length_c   1.000
_cell.angle_alpha   90.00
_cell.angle_beta   90.00
_cell.angle_gamma   90.00
#
_symmetry.space_group_name_H-M   'P 1'
#
loop_
_entity.id
_entity.type
_entity.pdbx_description
1 polymer ?
#
loop_
_entity_poly.entity_id
_entity_poly.type
_entity_poly.pdbx_seq_one_letter_code
_entity_poly.pdbx_strand_id
1 'polypeptide(L)'
;MSRTVNLINNQVVISDYLETPFQVGGVSYEQMPYTENWGAEFDLNIDGNIIQSQFFGMALASSWAKVGFTDLIETPIIAIWRDAASITQNLRVIVYHSLAEIETLWQSPNLPQMMNKIWYRVKIWLERDRYLRVLINDVVRFTYWLPPQYAAGQNKRGLNFLNQTSAPAYLKNFILYDRPPDIGTSLTWHHEVINDDFQRPDGPVGNEWTQIGTNAGIAGGRWANTGTADGSRGLIRDTGVTHGAQRVEGTIRNPSSTADASLLLRTTPDGSSGLAANFYSNKVYISLYSDGLANPTMTDYISTSVDIKDGDRLAFSANGEGAWVEVGGRIELMTSLLGQSPGTNPMAGARVSHKLFGDSGAWDDIRILTAF
;
A
#
# COMPACT_ATOMS: atom_id res chain seq x y z
N MET A 1 22.28 23.65 -23.12
CA MET A 1 22.98 22.43 -23.57
C MET A 1 21.94 21.37 -23.85
N SER A 2 22.06 20.67 -24.98
CA SER A 2 21.05 19.74 -25.50
C SER A 2 21.33 18.32 -25.02
N ARG A 3 20.46 17.76 -24.18
CA ARG A 3 20.48 16.32 -23.93
C ARG A 3 20.25 15.58 -25.24
N THR A 4 21.02 14.52 -25.46
CA THR A 4 20.85 13.69 -26.65
C THR A 4 20.11 12.42 -26.27
N VAL A 5 18.86 12.28 -26.75
CA VAL A 5 18.13 11.02 -26.75
C VAL A 5 18.19 10.48 -28.16
N ASN A 6 18.84 9.34 -28.31
CA ASN A 6 19.02 8.69 -29.59
C ASN A 6 18.23 7.39 -29.61
N LEU A 7 17.55 7.14 -30.73
CA LEU A 7 17.07 5.81 -31.07
C LEU A 7 18.19 5.10 -31.85
N ILE A 8 18.86 4.14 -31.22
CA ILE A 8 19.93 3.35 -31.83
C ILE A 8 19.45 1.91 -31.92
N ASN A 9 19.25 1.35 -33.11
CA ASN A 9 18.82 -0.04 -33.29
C ASN A 9 17.54 -0.40 -32.48
N ASN A 10 16.52 0.47 -32.53
CA ASN A 10 15.29 0.37 -31.73
C ASN A 10 15.49 0.40 -30.20
N GLN A 11 16.63 0.91 -29.74
CA GLN A 11 16.97 1.15 -28.34
C GLN A 11 16.96 2.64 -28.06
N VAL A 12 16.28 3.04 -27.00
CA VAL A 12 16.35 4.41 -26.46
C VAL A 12 17.61 4.50 -25.62
N VAL A 13 18.47 5.46 -25.95
CA VAL A 13 19.68 5.79 -25.17
C VAL A 13 19.47 7.10 -24.45
N ILE A 14 19.60 7.09 -23.12
CA ILE A 14 19.58 8.27 -22.27
C ILE A 14 21.01 8.53 -21.81
N SER A 15 21.60 9.64 -22.28
CA SER A 15 23.00 10.04 -22.07
C SER A 15 23.36 10.29 -20.59
N ASP A 16 24.66 10.35 -20.30
CA ASP A 16 25.22 10.46 -18.95
C ASP A 16 25.17 11.88 -18.35
N TYR A 17 25.61 12.01 -17.10
CA TYR A 17 25.61 13.23 -16.29
C TYR A 17 26.66 14.30 -16.71
N LEU A 18 27.64 13.99 -17.57
CA LEU A 18 28.83 14.84 -17.75
C LEU A 18 28.65 16.08 -18.65
N GLU A 19 27.45 16.36 -19.16
CA GLU A 19 27.12 17.56 -19.95
C GLU A 19 26.56 18.75 -19.11
N THR A 20 27.19 19.07 -17.97
CA THR A 20 26.93 20.15 -16.96
C THR A 20 26.07 19.78 -15.73
N PRO A 21 26.44 20.31 -14.54
CA PRO A 21 26.00 19.79 -13.25
C PRO A 21 24.57 20.25 -12.95
N PHE A 22 23.72 19.32 -12.53
CA PHE A 22 22.30 19.53 -12.24
C PHE A 22 21.47 19.95 -13.45
N GLN A 23 20.87 19.00 -14.15
CA GLN A 23 19.61 19.30 -14.82
C GLN A 23 18.81 18.03 -15.12
N VAL A 24 17.65 17.97 -14.49
CA VAL A 24 16.64 16.93 -14.60
C VAL A 24 15.72 17.17 -15.80
N GLY A 25 15.27 16.09 -16.42
CA GLY A 25 14.13 16.09 -17.33
C GLY A 25 14.11 14.83 -18.17
N GLY A 26 12.90 14.31 -18.36
CA GLY A 26 12.67 13.08 -19.07
C GLY A 26 12.19 13.31 -20.49
N VAL A 27 12.31 12.23 -21.26
CA VAL A 27 11.57 12.04 -22.50
C VAL A 27 10.38 11.16 -22.15
N SER A 28 9.18 11.63 -22.52
CA SER A 28 7.94 10.87 -22.41
C SER A 28 7.54 10.34 -23.80
N TYR A 29 6.84 9.21 -23.83
CA TYR A 29 6.40 8.53 -25.06
C TYR A 29 4.87 8.51 -25.16
N GLU A 30 4.38 8.40 -26.40
CA GLU A 30 3.17 9.06 -26.95
C GLU A 30 1.79 8.50 -26.54
N GLN A 31 1.64 7.76 -25.44
CA GLN A 31 0.32 7.17 -25.09
C GLN A 31 -0.01 7.36 -23.61
N MET A 32 -1.02 8.16 -23.30
CA MET A 32 -1.59 8.26 -21.95
C MET A 32 -2.68 7.20 -21.76
N PRO A 33 -2.61 6.38 -20.71
CA PRO A 33 -3.72 5.52 -20.30
C PRO A 33 -4.95 6.34 -19.91
N TYR A 34 -6.13 5.86 -20.29
CA TYR A 34 -7.40 6.55 -20.07
C TYR A 34 -8.04 6.22 -18.72
N THR A 35 -7.71 5.07 -18.14
CA THR A 35 -8.32 4.53 -16.93
C THR A 35 -7.42 4.73 -15.71
N GLU A 36 -8.03 4.69 -14.52
CA GLU A 36 -7.31 4.78 -13.24
C GLU A 36 -6.42 3.55 -12.95
N ASN A 37 -6.49 2.53 -13.81
CA ASN A 37 -5.74 1.29 -13.70
C ASN A 37 -4.85 1.17 -14.94
N TRP A 38 -3.57 1.44 -14.77
CA TRP A 38 -2.65 1.53 -15.89
C TRP A 38 -1.29 0.97 -15.54
N GLY A 39 -0.50 0.68 -16.55
CA GLY A 39 0.83 0.13 -16.35
C GLY A 39 1.80 0.52 -17.43
N ALA A 40 3.07 0.35 -17.11
CA ALA A 40 4.15 0.47 -18.06
C ALA A 40 5.09 -0.73 -17.95
N GLU A 41 5.63 -1.14 -19.08
CA GLU A 41 6.63 -2.20 -19.15
C GLU A 41 7.73 -1.84 -20.14
N PHE A 42 8.97 -2.17 -19.79
CA PHE A 42 10.12 -1.98 -20.65
C PHE A 42 11.30 -2.84 -20.17
N ASP A 43 12.24 -3.07 -21.07
CA ASP A 43 13.52 -3.67 -20.71
C ASP A 43 14.50 -2.52 -20.39
N LEU A 44 15.20 -2.63 -19.27
CA LEU A 44 16.11 -1.61 -18.77
C LEU A 44 17.51 -2.19 -18.60
N ASN A 45 18.51 -1.41 -18.99
CA ASN A 45 19.91 -1.68 -18.74
C ASN A 45 20.58 -0.38 -18.30
N ILE A 46 21.11 -0.37 -17.07
CA ILE A 46 21.78 0.80 -16.50
C ILE A 46 23.27 0.52 -16.41
N ASP A 47 24.06 1.43 -16.98
CA ASP A 47 25.48 1.56 -16.69
C ASP A 47 25.66 2.57 -15.54
N GLY A 48 26.04 2.07 -14.38
CA GLY A 48 26.27 2.90 -13.18
C GLY A 48 27.14 2.19 -12.17
N ASN A 49 28.05 1.31 -12.62
CA ASN A 49 28.83 0.46 -11.72
C ASN A 49 30.03 1.17 -11.07
N ILE A 50 29.79 2.34 -10.47
CA ILE A 50 30.75 3.08 -9.66
C ILE A 50 30.19 3.34 -8.25
N ILE A 51 31.08 3.51 -7.26
CA ILE A 51 30.69 3.76 -5.88
C ILE A 51 30.42 5.27 -5.70
N GLN A 52 29.19 5.69 -6.01
CA GLN A 52 28.71 7.06 -5.86
C GLN A 52 27.20 7.03 -5.68
N SER A 53 26.64 8.04 -5.00
CA SER A 53 25.19 8.24 -5.02
C SER A 53 24.73 8.59 -6.43
N GLN A 54 23.85 7.74 -6.96
CA GLN A 54 23.31 7.87 -8.30
C GLN A 54 22.01 7.09 -8.41
N PHE A 55 21.16 7.48 -9.36
CA PHE A 55 19.93 6.75 -9.60
C PHE A 55 19.43 6.88 -11.04
N PHE A 56 18.62 5.91 -11.44
CA PHE A 56 17.76 6.02 -12.60
C PHE A 56 16.32 6.17 -12.11
N GLY A 57 15.66 7.25 -12.50
CA GLY A 57 14.33 7.64 -12.05
C GLY A 57 13.26 7.46 -13.12
N MET A 58 12.06 7.10 -12.69
CA MET A 58 10.87 6.92 -13.50
C MET A 58 9.74 7.71 -12.83
N ALA A 59 9.51 8.94 -13.30
CA ALA A 59 8.56 9.89 -12.72
C ALA A 59 7.14 9.66 -13.26
N LEU A 60 6.15 9.58 -12.37
CA LEU A 60 4.73 9.50 -12.71
C LEU A 60 4.21 10.90 -13.08
N ALA A 61 4.34 11.26 -14.35
CA ALA A 61 4.28 12.66 -14.78
C ALA A 61 2.97 13.05 -15.46
N SER A 62 2.71 14.36 -15.49
CA SER A 62 1.51 14.96 -16.06
C SER A 62 1.51 15.20 -17.56
N SER A 63 2.68 15.10 -18.19
CA SER A 63 2.86 15.49 -19.58
C SER A 63 3.56 14.40 -20.37
N TRP A 64 3.05 14.21 -21.58
CA TRP A 64 3.57 13.35 -22.65
C TRP A 64 4.68 14.03 -23.47
N ALA A 65 4.94 15.32 -23.22
CA ALA A 65 6.01 16.06 -23.86
C ALA A 65 7.28 16.07 -23.00
N LYS A 66 8.40 16.53 -23.57
CA LYS A 66 9.62 16.83 -22.80
C LYS A 66 9.27 17.79 -21.66
N VAL A 67 9.54 17.37 -20.44
CA VAL A 67 9.31 18.16 -19.24
C VAL A 67 10.58 18.78 -18.69
N GLY A 68 10.46 19.97 -18.13
CA GLY A 68 11.51 20.59 -17.32
C GLY A 68 11.64 19.91 -15.97
N PHE A 69 12.69 20.24 -15.21
CA PHE A 69 12.80 19.78 -13.84
C PHE A 69 11.64 20.24 -12.96
N THR A 70 11.20 21.48 -13.15
CA THR A 70 10.13 22.10 -12.38
C THR A 70 8.82 21.31 -12.44
N ASP A 71 8.61 20.58 -13.54
CA ASP A 71 7.44 19.71 -13.72
C ASP A 71 7.57 18.35 -13.00
N LEU A 72 8.78 18.00 -12.53
CA LEU A 72 9.05 16.78 -11.73
C LEU A 72 9.11 17.06 -10.22
N ILE A 73 9.01 18.32 -9.80
CA ILE A 73 8.85 18.70 -8.39
C ILE A 73 7.47 18.24 -7.90
N GLU A 74 7.37 17.79 -6.65
CA GLU A 74 6.15 17.22 -6.05
C GLU A 74 5.54 16.06 -6.87
N THR A 75 6.37 15.37 -7.65
CA THR A 75 5.97 14.23 -8.46
C THR A 75 6.66 12.98 -7.94
N PRO A 76 5.92 11.87 -7.68
CA PRO A 76 6.53 10.64 -7.25
C PRO A 76 7.40 10.04 -8.37
N ILE A 77 8.65 9.72 -8.02
CA ILE A 77 9.64 9.12 -8.90
C ILE A 77 10.01 7.76 -8.33
N ILE A 78 9.80 6.72 -9.13
CA ILE A 78 10.29 5.38 -8.83
C ILE A 78 11.76 5.37 -9.23
N ALA A 79 12.66 5.15 -8.28
CA ALA A 79 14.09 5.21 -8.50
C ALA A 79 14.73 3.85 -8.28
N ILE A 80 15.59 3.44 -9.21
CA ILE A 80 16.62 2.44 -8.94
C ILE A 80 17.80 3.24 -8.40
N TRP A 81 18.10 3.07 -7.11
CA TRP A 81 18.99 3.94 -6.35
C TRP A 81 20.23 3.17 -5.88
N ARG A 82 21.37 3.84 -5.91
CA ARG A 82 22.61 3.39 -5.27
C ARG A 82 23.03 4.45 -4.24
N ASP A 83 23.26 4.00 -3.02
CA ASP A 83 23.72 4.88 -1.94
C ASP A 83 25.21 5.21 -2.08
N ALA A 84 25.59 6.38 -1.57
CA ALA A 84 27.00 6.75 -1.45
C ALA A 84 27.75 5.68 -0.64
N ALA A 85 28.93 5.28 -1.10
CA ALA A 85 29.74 4.23 -0.48
C ALA A 85 29.14 2.80 -0.49
N SER A 86 28.08 2.53 -1.24
CA SER A 86 27.53 1.17 -1.39
C SER A 86 27.63 0.63 -2.82
N ILE A 87 27.86 -0.68 -2.92
CA ILE A 87 27.69 -1.44 -4.17
C ILE A 87 26.30 -2.07 -4.29
N THR A 88 25.45 -1.95 -3.26
CA THR A 88 24.06 -2.42 -3.30
C THR A 88 23.17 -1.37 -3.93
N GLN A 89 22.08 -1.82 -4.55
CA GLN A 89 21.02 -0.95 -5.03
C GLN A 89 19.75 -1.25 -4.26
N ASN A 90 18.79 -0.33 -4.29
CA ASN A 90 17.44 -0.56 -3.83
C ASN A 90 16.46 0.16 -4.77
N LEU A 91 15.19 -0.21 -4.67
CA LEU A 91 14.10 0.57 -5.25
C LEU A 91 13.63 1.59 -4.23
N ARG A 92 13.35 2.80 -4.69
CA ARG A 92 12.76 3.87 -3.88
C ARG A 92 11.57 4.49 -4.57
N VAL A 93 10.66 5.00 -3.75
CA VAL A 93 9.72 6.05 -4.18
C VAL A 93 10.24 7.34 -3.57
N ILE A 94 10.66 8.27 -4.42
CA ILE A 94 11.21 9.56 -4.00
C ILE A 94 10.35 10.70 -4.52
N VAL A 95 10.44 11.85 -3.85
CA VAL A 95 9.85 13.11 -4.31
C VAL A 95 10.92 14.20 -4.21
N TYR A 96 11.02 15.02 -5.25
CA TYR A 96 11.79 16.26 -5.19
C TYR A 96 10.89 17.37 -4.67
N HIS A 97 11.24 17.98 -3.53
CA HIS A 97 10.62 19.23 -3.07
C HIS A 97 11.32 20.44 -3.69
N SER A 98 12.61 20.30 -3.95
CA SER A 98 13.43 21.28 -4.67
C SER A 98 14.67 20.59 -5.27
N LEU A 99 15.50 21.32 -6.03
CA LEU A 99 16.77 20.76 -6.55
C LEU A 99 17.70 20.24 -5.45
N ALA A 100 17.59 20.78 -4.23
CA ALA A 100 18.47 20.45 -3.10
C ALA A 100 17.82 19.47 -2.11
N GLU A 101 16.55 19.15 -2.29
CA GLU A 101 15.76 18.42 -1.29
C GLU A 101 14.99 17.27 -1.95
N ILE A 102 15.39 16.06 -1.57
CA ILE A 102 14.78 14.80 -2.01
C ILE A 102 14.27 14.07 -0.77
N GLU A 103 12.98 13.80 -0.73
CA GLU A 103 12.36 12.93 0.24
C GLU A 103 12.32 11.49 -0.30
N THR A 104 12.64 10.50 0.54
CA THR A 104 12.36 9.09 0.25
C THR A 104 11.09 8.68 0.98
N LEU A 105 10.00 8.51 0.23
CA LEU A 105 8.72 8.06 0.76
C LEU A 105 8.73 6.58 1.14
N TRP A 106 9.48 5.77 0.39
CA TRP A 106 9.59 4.34 0.60
C TRP A 106 10.89 3.78 0.00
N GLN A 107 11.39 2.69 0.60
CA GLN A 107 12.62 2.01 0.21
C GLN A 107 12.47 0.48 0.30
N SER A 108 12.96 -0.24 -0.71
CA SER A 108 13.05 -1.70 -0.69
C SER A 108 14.28 -2.20 0.06
N PRO A 109 14.30 -3.49 0.44
CA PRO A 109 15.55 -4.19 0.72
C PRO A 109 16.54 -4.10 -0.44
N ASN A 110 17.79 -4.44 -0.17
CA ASN A 110 18.87 -4.43 -1.17
C ASN A 110 18.57 -5.38 -2.34
N LEU A 111 18.72 -4.87 -3.56
CA LEU A 111 18.65 -5.57 -4.83
C LEU A 111 20.03 -5.49 -5.50
N PRO A 112 20.78 -6.59 -5.57
CA PRO A 112 22.09 -6.58 -6.22
C PRO A 112 21.95 -6.46 -7.75
N GLN A 113 23.00 -5.94 -8.39
CA GLN A 113 23.20 -5.96 -9.84
C GLN A 113 22.29 -5.08 -10.70
N MET A 114 21.44 -4.24 -10.11
CA MET A 114 20.49 -3.41 -10.87
C MET A 114 21.15 -2.32 -11.74
N MET A 115 22.41 -1.96 -11.44
CA MET A 115 23.21 -0.96 -12.19
C MET A 115 24.52 -1.53 -12.74
N ASN A 116 24.51 -2.80 -13.18
CA ASN A 116 25.71 -3.52 -13.61
C ASN A 116 25.67 -3.94 -15.10
N LYS A 117 25.07 -3.12 -15.98
CA LYS A 117 24.94 -3.41 -17.42
C LYS A 117 24.19 -4.71 -17.75
N ILE A 118 23.30 -5.15 -16.88
CA ILE A 118 22.44 -6.32 -17.11
C ILE A 118 21.07 -5.84 -17.57
N TRP A 119 20.50 -6.52 -18.56
CA TRP A 119 19.12 -6.29 -18.98
C TRP A 119 18.14 -6.98 -18.03
N TYR A 120 17.11 -6.25 -17.62
CA TYR A 120 15.99 -6.79 -16.85
C TYR A 120 14.68 -6.12 -17.27
N ARG A 121 13.58 -6.86 -17.16
CA ARG A 121 12.23 -6.36 -17.42
C ARG A 121 11.75 -5.59 -16.21
N VAL A 122 11.32 -4.35 -16.40
CA VAL A 122 10.62 -3.54 -15.39
C VAL A 122 9.15 -3.49 -15.76
N LYS A 123 8.28 -3.76 -14.78
CA LYS A 123 6.84 -3.49 -14.86
C LYS A 123 6.42 -2.59 -13.73
N ILE A 124 5.70 -1.53 -14.05
CA ILE A 124 5.13 -0.58 -13.10
C ILE A 124 3.63 -0.63 -13.28
N TRP A 125 2.89 -1.09 -12.28
CA TRP A 125 1.43 -1.12 -12.32
C TRP A 125 0.88 -0.15 -11.29
N LEU A 126 -0.06 0.68 -11.71
CA LEU A 126 -0.85 1.54 -10.85
C LEU A 126 -2.31 1.11 -10.90
N GLU A 127 -2.91 1.01 -9.72
CA GLU A 127 -4.34 0.75 -9.56
C GLU A 127 -4.98 1.92 -8.81
N ARG A 128 -6.12 2.40 -9.32
CA ARG A 128 -6.83 3.58 -8.80
C ARG A 128 -5.93 4.80 -8.66
N ASP A 129 -4.95 4.95 -9.55
CA ASP A 129 -3.95 6.02 -9.54
C ASP A 129 -3.11 6.14 -8.24
N ARG A 130 -3.19 5.16 -7.33
CA ARG A 130 -2.54 5.24 -6.01
C ARG A 130 -1.76 3.98 -5.63
N TYR A 131 -2.30 2.80 -5.92
CA TYR A 131 -1.65 1.55 -5.56
C TYR A 131 -0.57 1.19 -6.58
N LEU A 132 0.66 1.52 -6.24
CA LEU A 132 1.84 1.26 -7.03
C LEU A 132 2.37 -0.14 -6.75
N ARG A 133 2.69 -0.88 -7.80
CA ARG A 133 3.42 -2.15 -7.76
C ARG A 133 4.54 -2.13 -8.77
N VAL A 134 5.73 -2.54 -8.34
CA VAL A 134 6.90 -2.63 -9.22
C VAL A 134 7.38 -4.07 -9.27
N LEU A 135 7.46 -4.61 -10.47
CA LEU A 135 7.96 -5.95 -10.75
C LEU A 135 9.26 -5.85 -11.53
N ILE A 136 10.23 -6.69 -11.17
CA ILE A 136 11.49 -6.84 -11.90
C ILE A 136 11.61 -8.32 -12.29
N ASN A 137 11.69 -8.58 -13.60
CA ASN A 137 11.64 -9.93 -14.18
C ASN A 137 10.42 -10.73 -13.66
N ASP A 138 9.23 -10.12 -13.71
CA ASP A 138 7.95 -10.66 -13.27
C ASP A 138 7.83 -11.00 -11.77
N VAL A 139 8.84 -10.63 -10.97
CA VAL A 139 8.80 -10.75 -9.50
C VAL A 139 8.43 -9.41 -8.89
N VAL A 140 7.35 -9.36 -8.12
CA VAL A 140 6.98 -8.18 -7.32
C VAL A 140 8.13 -7.85 -6.37
N ARG A 141 8.70 -6.65 -6.53
CA ARG A 141 9.76 -6.15 -5.66
C ARG A 141 9.23 -5.26 -4.56
N PHE A 142 8.18 -4.50 -4.85
CA PHE A 142 7.45 -3.78 -3.82
C PHE A 142 6.05 -3.37 -4.25
N THR A 143 5.26 -3.03 -3.24
CA THR A 143 3.96 -2.40 -3.36
C THR A 143 3.96 -1.14 -2.47
N TYR A 144 3.29 -0.09 -2.91
CA TYR A 144 3.22 1.17 -2.17
C TYR A 144 1.92 1.91 -2.47
N TRP A 145 1.34 2.55 -1.46
CA TRP A 145 0.11 3.33 -1.62
C TRP A 145 0.50 4.80 -1.61
N LEU A 146 0.42 5.43 -2.78
CA LEU A 146 0.80 6.83 -2.92
C LEU A 146 -0.09 7.71 -2.03
N PRO A 147 0.50 8.62 -1.26
CA PRO A 147 -0.24 9.67 -0.57
C PRO A 147 -1.16 10.44 -1.54
N PRO A 148 -2.33 10.96 -1.08
CA PRO A 148 -3.31 11.58 -1.98
C PRO A 148 -2.74 12.71 -2.84
N GLN A 149 -1.81 13.51 -2.29
CA GLN A 149 -1.16 14.61 -3.00
C GLN A 149 -0.28 14.15 -4.18
N TYR A 150 0.19 12.90 -4.14
CA TYR A 150 1.04 12.29 -5.17
C TYR A 150 0.28 11.30 -6.06
N ALA A 151 -1.05 11.19 -5.90
CA ALA A 151 -1.87 10.31 -6.74
C ALA A 151 -1.71 10.66 -8.23
N ALA A 152 -1.58 9.63 -9.06
CA ALA A 152 -1.43 9.73 -10.50
C ALA A 152 -2.76 10.04 -11.19
N GLY A 153 -3.42 11.17 -10.91
CA GLY A 153 -4.74 11.49 -11.46
C GLY A 153 -4.81 11.52 -13.00
N GLN A 154 -5.98 11.81 -13.57
CA GLN A 154 -6.26 11.78 -15.02
C GLN A 154 -5.19 12.46 -15.90
N ASN A 155 -4.59 13.55 -15.41
CA ASN A 155 -3.54 14.29 -16.09
C ASN A 155 -2.14 13.96 -15.55
N LYS A 156 -1.90 12.76 -14.99
CA LYS A 156 -0.64 12.30 -14.35
C LYS A 156 -0.32 10.82 -14.66
N ARG A 157 -0.83 10.31 -15.78
CA ARG A 157 -0.65 8.91 -16.23
C ARG A 157 0.41 8.78 -17.31
N GLY A 158 1.51 9.53 -17.17
CA GLY A 158 2.67 9.44 -18.04
C GLY A 158 3.89 8.91 -17.30
N LEU A 159 4.90 8.46 -18.05
CA LEU A 159 6.23 8.20 -17.50
C LEU A 159 7.27 9.12 -18.13
N ASN A 160 8.10 9.69 -17.27
CA ASN A 160 9.29 10.45 -17.63
C ASN A 160 10.53 9.81 -17.01
N PHE A 161 11.59 9.66 -17.81
CA PHE A 161 12.81 9.00 -17.36
C PHE A 161 13.90 10.00 -16.98
N LEU A 162 14.54 9.79 -15.84
CA LEU A 162 15.64 10.61 -15.37
C LEU A 162 16.88 9.74 -15.22
N ASN A 163 17.93 10.04 -15.99
CA ASN A 163 19.22 9.41 -15.78
C ASN A 163 20.12 10.31 -14.93
N GLN A 164 20.40 9.91 -13.69
CA GLN A 164 21.42 10.51 -12.83
C GLN A 164 22.56 9.52 -12.53
N THR A 165 22.79 8.56 -13.42
CA THR A 165 23.96 7.67 -13.33
C THR A 165 25.17 8.25 -14.02
N SER A 166 26.35 7.72 -13.67
CA SER A 166 27.62 8.15 -14.24
C SER A 166 27.85 7.72 -15.69
N ALA A 167 26.92 6.98 -16.27
CA ALA A 167 27.01 6.43 -17.62
C ALA A 167 25.60 6.28 -18.21
N PRO A 168 25.46 5.96 -19.52
CA PRO A 168 24.17 5.89 -20.16
C PRO A 168 23.25 4.79 -19.61
N ALA A 169 21.94 5.06 -19.66
CA ALA A 169 20.90 4.06 -19.47
C ALA A 169 20.22 3.74 -20.80
N TYR A 170 19.80 2.49 -20.95
CA TYR A 170 19.21 1.97 -22.17
C TYR A 170 17.85 1.37 -21.91
N LEU A 171 16.87 1.74 -22.74
CA LEU A 171 15.51 1.20 -22.69
C LEU A 171 15.11 0.57 -24.02
N LYS A 172 14.35 -0.53 -23.96
CA LYS A 172 13.72 -1.20 -25.11
C LYS A 172 12.32 -1.65 -24.78
N ASN A 173 11.55 -1.95 -25.81
CA ASN A 173 10.23 -2.61 -25.69
C ASN A 173 9.30 -1.88 -24.72
N PHE A 174 9.31 -0.55 -24.78
CA PHE A 174 8.48 0.30 -23.93
C PHE A 174 7.03 0.22 -24.37
N ILE A 175 6.16 -0.08 -23.40
CA ILE A 175 4.71 -0.14 -23.55
C ILE A 175 4.11 0.60 -22.37
N LEU A 176 3.13 1.46 -22.64
CA LEU A 176 2.30 2.15 -21.66
C LEU A 176 0.85 1.87 -22.03
N TYR A 177 0.05 1.38 -21.09
CA TYR A 177 -1.25 0.78 -21.40
C TYR A 177 -2.24 0.86 -20.24
N ASP A 178 -3.52 0.84 -20.58
CA ASP A 178 -4.62 0.58 -19.66
C ASP A 178 -4.67 -0.91 -19.29
N ARG A 179 -4.96 -1.20 -18.02
CA ARG A 179 -5.11 -2.57 -17.50
C ARG A 179 -6.44 -2.73 -16.76
N PRO A 180 -7.02 -3.95 -16.76
CA PRO A 180 -8.09 -4.25 -15.83
C PRO A 180 -7.60 -4.13 -14.37
N PRO A 181 -8.49 -3.84 -13.41
CA PRO A 181 -8.14 -3.88 -11.99
C PRO A 181 -7.82 -5.32 -11.58
N ASP A 182 -6.76 -5.53 -10.78
CA ASP A 182 -6.48 -6.86 -10.22
C ASP A 182 -7.33 -7.11 -8.99
N ILE A 183 -7.70 -6.04 -8.27
CA ILE A 183 -8.48 -6.13 -7.04
C ILE A 183 -9.92 -5.69 -7.36
N GLY A 184 -10.80 -6.68 -7.47
CA GLY A 184 -12.23 -6.46 -7.70
C GLY A 184 -12.91 -5.91 -6.45
N THR A 185 -13.03 -4.58 -6.34
CA THR A 185 -13.70 -3.92 -5.22
C THR A 185 -15.19 -3.65 -5.47
N SER A 186 -15.68 -3.83 -6.69
CA SER A 186 -17.07 -3.57 -7.09
C SER A 186 -18.00 -4.74 -6.71
N LEU A 187 -17.91 -5.22 -5.48
CA LEU A 187 -18.75 -6.30 -4.94
C LEU A 187 -20.00 -5.71 -4.31
N THR A 188 -21.11 -6.42 -4.45
CA THR A 188 -22.33 -6.11 -3.71
C THR A 188 -22.39 -6.98 -2.46
N TRP A 189 -22.24 -6.34 -1.30
CA TRP A 189 -22.34 -6.97 0.02
C TRP A 189 -23.81 -7.05 0.44
N HIS A 190 -24.47 -8.17 0.15
CA HIS A 190 -25.92 -8.30 0.31
C HIS A 190 -26.34 -9.31 1.39
N HIS A 191 -25.43 -10.15 1.87
CA HIS A 191 -25.73 -11.12 2.90
C HIS A 191 -25.14 -10.66 4.24
N GLU A 192 -26.00 -10.38 5.21
CA GLU A 192 -25.59 -9.99 6.56
C GLU A 192 -25.41 -11.23 7.44
N VAL A 193 -24.20 -11.41 7.97
CA VAL A 193 -23.88 -12.48 8.93
C VAL A 193 -24.28 -12.06 10.34
N ILE A 194 -23.94 -10.82 10.70
CA ILE A 194 -24.32 -10.20 11.97
C ILE A 194 -24.29 -8.69 11.84
N ASN A 195 -25.15 -8.03 12.61
CA ASN A 195 -25.07 -6.64 12.97
C ASN A 195 -25.28 -6.53 14.49
N ASP A 196 -24.27 -6.05 15.20
CA ASP A 196 -24.29 -5.92 16.66
C ASP A 196 -23.93 -4.49 17.07
N ASP A 197 -24.88 -3.77 17.66
CA ASP A 197 -24.77 -2.37 18.09
C ASP A 197 -24.27 -2.21 19.53
N PHE A 198 -24.01 -3.34 20.20
CA PHE A 198 -23.57 -3.43 21.59
C PHE A 198 -24.40 -2.62 22.60
N GLN A 199 -25.62 -2.17 22.27
CA GLN A 199 -26.48 -1.34 23.13
C GLN A 199 -27.14 -2.18 24.22
N ARG A 200 -26.33 -2.72 25.12
CA ARG A 200 -26.73 -3.57 26.25
C ARG A 200 -25.85 -3.31 27.48
N PRO A 201 -26.26 -3.78 28.67
CA PRO A 201 -25.51 -3.54 29.91
C PRO A 201 -24.07 -4.05 29.86
N ASP A 202 -23.20 -3.44 30.66
CA ASP A 202 -21.79 -3.81 30.75
C ASP A 202 -21.61 -5.28 31.14
N GLY A 203 -20.69 -5.97 30.46
CA GLY A 203 -20.45 -7.38 30.69
C GLY A 203 -19.91 -8.13 29.46
N PRO A 204 -19.97 -9.48 29.47
CA PRO A 204 -19.60 -10.29 28.33
C PRO A 204 -20.41 -9.94 27.08
N VAL A 205 -19.80 -10.00 25.90
CA VAL A 205 -20.47 -9.61 24.65
C VAL A 205 -21.66 -10.51 24.32
N GLY A 206 -21.53 -11.83 24.46
CA GLY A 206 -22.58 -12.78 24.10
C GLY A 206 -22.87 -12.81 22.59
N ASN A 207 -24.13 -13.04 22.21
CA ASN A 207 -24.61 -13.00 20.81
C ASN A 207 -23.81 -13.90 19.83
N GLU A 208 -23.39 -15.08 20.30
CA GLU A 208 -22.56 -16.06 19.57
C GLU A 208 -21.21 -15.53 19.06
N TRP A 209 -20.74 -14.39 19.59
CA TRP A 209 -19.37 -13.97 19.39
C TRP A 209 -18.40 -14.88 20.13
N THR A 210 -17.25 -15.17 19.50
CA THR A 210 -16.11 -15.79 20.16
C THR A 210 -15.14 -14.70 20.58
N GLN A 211 -15.01 -14.49 21.90
CA GLN A 211 -14.02 -13.58 22.46
C GLN A 211 -12.67 -14.29 22.63
N ILE A 212 -11.60 -13.65 22.16
CA ILE A 212 -10.22 -14.08 22.33
C ILE A 212 -9.48 -13.08 23.22
N GLY A 213 -8.90 -13.57 24.31
CA GLY A 213 -8.28 -12.74 25.35
C GLY A 213 -9.25 -12.32 26.46
N THR A 214 -8.70 -11.71 27.52
CA THR A 214 -9.44 -11.30 28.73
C THR A 214 -9.47 -9.78 28.89
N ASN A 215 -10.30 -9.31 29.83
CA ASN A 215 -10.48 -7.90 30.16
C ASN A 215 -10.95 -7.07 28.95
N ALA A 216 -11.98 -7.59 28.30
CA ALA A 216 -12.71 -6.97 27.22
C ALA A 216 -14.18 -7.32 27.39
N GLY A 217 -15.06 -6.46 26.91
CA GLY A 217 -16.48 -6.69 26.98
C GLY A 217 -17.26 -5.50 26.47
N ILE A 218 -18.55 -5.53 26.75
CA ILE A 218 -19.40 -4.36 26.58
C ILE A 218 -19.13 -3.42 27.75
N ALA A 219 -18.78 -2.19 27.42
CA ALA A 219 -18.57 -1.11 28.38
C ALA A 219 -19.16 0.19 27.82
N GLY A 220 -20.17 0.74 28.49
CA GLY A 220 -20.87 1.93 28.03
C GLY A 220 -21.57 1.74 26.68
N GLY A 221 -22.08 0.53 26.42
CA GLY A 221 -22.77 0.20 25.16
C GLY A 221 -21.85 0.02 23.95
N ARG A 222 -20.59 -0.41 24.17
CA ARG A 222 -19.54 -0.52 23.14
C ARG A 222 -18.67 -1.75 23.37
N TRP A 223 -18.15 -2.36 22.31
CA TRP A 223 -17.07 -3.33 22.43
C TRP A 223 -15.75 -2.60 22.73
N ALA A 224 -15.23 -2.81 23.94
CA ALA A 224 -14.08 -2.08 24.45
C ALA A 224 -13.14 -2.97 25.27
N ASN A 225 -11.91 -2.49 25.42
CA ASN A 225 -11.00 -2.98 26.43
C ASN A 225 -11.51 -2.50 27.81
N THR A 226 -11.46 -3.37 28.80
CA THR A 226 -11.88 -3.07 30.17
C THR A 226 -10.75 -3.28 31.19
N GLY A 227 -9.58 -3.71 30.73
CA GLY A 227 -8.40 -3.94 31.56
C GLY A 227 -7.38 -2.82 31.48
N THR A 228 -6.41 -2.88 32.39
CA THR A 228 -5.28 -1.92 32.45
C THR A 228 -3.96 -2.53 31.98
N ALA A 229 -3.97 -3.81 31.60
CA ALA A 229 -2.79 -4.53 31.15
C ALA A 229 -2.62 -4.41 29.64
N ASP A 230 -1.38 -4.26 29.18
CA ASP A 230 -1.07 -4.29 27.75
C ASP A 230 -1.49 -5.63 27.13
N GLY A 231 -1.95 -5.57 25.88
CA GLY A 231 -2.40 -6.75 25.14
C GLY A 231 -3.47 -6.45 24.10
N SER A 232 -3.94 -7.47 23.41
CA SER A 232 -4.97 -7.41 22.38
C SER A 232 -6.13 -8.36 22.67
N ARG A 233 -7.34 -7.94 22.31
CA ARG A 233 -8.59 -8.64 22.64
C ARG A 233 -9.41 -8.68 21.37
N GLY A 234 -9.66 -9.89 20.89
CA GLY A 234 -10.39 -10.16 19.67
C GLY A 234 -11.83 -10.51 19.95
N LEU A 235 -12.71 -10.14 19.03
CA LEU A 235 -14.09 -10.58 18.95
C LEU A 235 -14.32 -11.06 17.52
N ILE A 236 -14.53 -12.37 17.35
CA ILE A 236 -14.65 -12.97 16.02
C ILE A 236 -15.90 -13.83 15.90
N ARG A 237 -16.40 -13.94 14.67
CA ARG A 237 -17.56 -14.73 14.30
C ARG A 237 -17.30 -15.47 13.00
N ASP A 238 -17.85 -16.67 12.91
CA ASP A 238 -17.85 -17.45 11.68
C ASP A 238 -18.76 -16.77 10.64
N THR A 239 -18.21 -16.53 9.45
CA THR A 239 -18.94 -15.96 8.31
C THR A 239 -19.58 -17.02 7.41
N GLY A 240 -19.21 -18.29 7.57
CA GLY A 240 -19.54 -19.38 6.65
C GLY A 240 -18.82 -19.31 5.31
N VAL A 241 -18.07 -18.23 5.03
CA VAL A 241 -17.39 -18.01 3.74
C VAL A 241 -16.06 -18.74 3.69
N THR A 242 -15.85 -19.46 2.59
CA THR A 242 -14.60 -20.19 2.32
C THR A 242 -13.91 -19.77 1.01
N HIS A 243 -14.51 -18.87 0.23
CA HIS A 243 -13.94 -18.36 -1.03
C HIS A 243 -13.28 -16.97 -0.87
N GLY A 244 -13.23 -16.43 0.35
CA GLY A 244 -12.45 -15.23 0.69
C GLY A 244 -13.09 -13.87 0.44
N ALA A 245 -14.35 -13.79 -0.01
CA ALA A 245 -15.05 -12.51 -0.15
C ALA A 245 -15.81 -12.17 1.15
N GLN A 246 -15.16 -11.40 2.01
CA GLN A 246 -15.66 -11.02 3.33
C GLN A 246 -15.50 -9.52 3.54
N ARG A 247 -16.44 -8.93 4.28
CA ARG A 247 -16.39 -7.54 4.71
C ARG A 247 -16.80 -7.44 6.16
N VAL A 248 -16.10 -6.60 6.89
CA VAL A 248 -16.49 -6.16 8.22
C VAL A 248 -16.49 -4.64 8.24
N GLU A 249 -17.49 -4.08 8.92
CA GLU A 249 -17.65 -2.65 9.11
C GLU A 249 -17.82 -2.36 10.60
N GLY A 250 -17.44 -1.16 11.03
CA GLY A 250 -17.64 -0.72 12.39
C GLY A 250 -17.56 0.78 12.54
N THR A 251 -18.19 1.30 13.60
CA THR A 251 -18.08 2.70 14.00
C THR A 251 -17.07 2.82 15.13
N ILE A 252 -15.95 3.50 14.88
CA ILE A 252 -14.86 3.62 15.86
C ILE A 252 -15.15 4.72 16.87
N ARG A 253 -14.75 4.50 18.12
CA ARG A 253 -14.80 5.48 19.20
C ARG A 253 -13.45 5.68 19.86
N ASN A 254 -13.16 6.93 20.20
CA ASN A 254 -11.94 7.39 20.85
C ASN A 254 -10.66 6.75 20.23
N PRO A 255 -10.48 6.82 18.90
CA PRO A 255 -9.29 6.25 18.28
C PRO A 255 -8.03 6.88 18.86
N SER A 256 -7.01 6.05 19.12
CA SER A 256 -5.76 6.47 19.73
C SER A 256 -4.64 6.64 18.69
N SER A 257 -3.68 7.54 18.97
CA SER A 257 -2.45 7.65 18.18
C SER A 257 -1.35 6.71 18.63
N THR A 258 -1.52 6.03 19.77
CA THR A 258 -0.49 5.17 20.41
C THR A 258 -0.86 3.69 20.47
N ALA A 259 -2.15 3.36 20.32
CA ALA A 259 -2.66 2.00 20.24
C ALA A 259 -3.69 1.90 19.11
N ASP A 260 -3.68 0.78 18.39
CA ASP A 260 -4.57 0.54 17.24
C ASP A 260 -5.72 -0.41 17.55
N ALA A 261 -6.90 -0.03 17.06
CA ALA A 261 -8.08 -0.88 17.03
C ALA A 261 -8.15 -1.51 15.64
N SER A 262 -8.68 -2.72 15.51
CA SER A 262 -8.65 -3.42 14.21
C SER A 262 -10.00 -3.96 13.80
N LEU A 263 -10.20 -4.00 12.49
CA LEU A 263 -11.15 -4.86 11.83
C LEU A 263 -10.43 -6.09 11.28
N LEU A 264 -11.03 -7.26 11.45
CA LEU A 264 -10.39 -8.55 11.19
C LEU A 264 -11.14 -9.31 10.10
N LEU A 265 -10.41 -9.94 9.19
CA LEU A 265 -10.93 -10.78 8.12
C LEU A 265 -10.06 -12.02 7.96
N ARG A 266 -10.60 -13.08 7.35
CA ARG A 266 -9.87 -14.31 7.02
C ARG A 266 -9.10 -14.86 8.22
N THR A 267 -9.73 -14.77 9.38
CA THR A 267 -9.19 -15.25 10.65
C THR A 267 -9.40 -16.76 10.75
N THR A 268 -8.39 -17.47 11.26
CA THR A 268 -8.55 -18.89 11.60
C THR A 268 -9.54 -19.07 12.76
N PRO A 269 -10.26 -20.20 12.85
CA PRO A 269 -11.25 -20.43 13.92
C PRO A 269 -10.74 -20.25 15.35
N ASP A 270 -9.46 -20.54 15.58
CA ASP A 270 -8.78 -20.39 16.87
C ASP A 270 -8.24 -18.97 17.13
N GLY A 271 -8.37 -18.07 16.15
CA GLY A 271 -7.85 -16.71 16.23
C GLY A 271 -6.32 -16.62 16.16
N SER A 272 -5.60 -17.67 15.73
CA SER A 272 -4.13 -17.71 15.67
C SER A 272 -3.53 -16.84 14.57
N SER A 273 -4.23 -16.69 13.44
CA SER A 273 -3.77 -15.86 12.31
C SER A 273 -4.93 -15.30 11.49
N GLY A 274 -4.64 -14.28 10.68
CA GLY A 274 -5.61 -13.64 9.79
C GLY A 274 -5.14 -12.31 9.23
N LEU A 275 -6.08 -11.54 8.68
CA LEU A 275 -5.85 -10.16 8.23
C LEU A 275 -6.39 -9.18 9.26
N ALA A 276 -5.64 -8.10 9.46
CA ALA A 276 -6.09 -6.95 10.24
C ALA A 276 -5.95 -5.67 9.43
N ALA A 277 -7.02 -4.89 9.37
CA ALA A 277 -6.93 -3.47 9.12
C ALA A 277 -6.85 -2.77 10.47
N ASN A 278 -5.74 -2.08 10.72
CA ASN A 278 -5.42 -1.51 12.02
C ASN A 278 -5.49 0.01 11.93
N PHE A 279 -6.28 0.59 12.82
CA PHE A 279 -6.66 1.99 12.82
C PHE A 279 -6.08 2.68 14.05
N TYR A 280 -5.21 3.66 13.80
CA TYR A 280 -4.87 4.71 14.74
C TYR A 280 -5.68 5.96 14.37
N SER A 281 -5.69 6.98 15.24
CA SER A 281 -6.29 8.27 14.92
C SER A 281 -5.61 9.01 13.75
N ASN A 282 -4.37 8.67 13.42
CA ASN A 282 -3.58 9.38 12.41
C ASN A 282 -3.03 8.50 11.27
N LYS A 283 -3.27 7.18 11.31
CA LYS A 283 -2.81 6.25 10.27
C LYS A 283 -3.65 4.98 10.24
N VAL A 284 -3.62 4.33 9.07
CA VAL A 284 -4.16 2.99 8.88
C VAL A 284 -3.14 2.11 8.18
N TYR A 285 -3.13 0.83 8.54
CA TYR A 285 -2.30 -0.17 7.86
C TYR A 285 -3.00 -1.52 7.78
N ILE A 286 -2.74 -2.26 6.71
CA ILE A 286 -3.21 -3.63 6.53
C ILE A 286 -2.03 -4.55 6.85
N SER A 287 -2.24 -5.52 7.73
CA SER A 287 -1.23 -6.49 8.12
C SER A 287 -1.77 -7.91 8.11
N LEU A 288 -0.84 -8.87 7.95
CA LEU A 288 -1.04 -10.20 8.48
C LEU A 288 -0.78 -10.17 9.97
N TYR A 289 -1.58 -10.91 10.73
CA TYR A 289 -1.27 -11.19 12.12
C TYR A 289 -1.02 -12.68 12.35
N SER A 290 -0.12 -12.98 13.27
CA SER A 290 0.19 -14.32 13.77
C SER A 290 0.25 -14.32 15.31
N ASP A 291 0.52 -15.48 15.92
CA ASP A 291 0.71 -15.68 17.37
C ASP A 291 -0.54 -15.42 18.23
N GLY A 292 -1.71 -15.35 17.59
CA GLY A 292 -2.99 -15.22 18.27
C GLY A 292 -3.41 -13.77 18.56
N LEU A 293 -4.72 -13.52 18.45
CA LEU A 293 -5.32 -12.20 18.70
C LEU A 293 -5.12 -11.65 20.13
N ALA A 294 -4.72 -12.49 21.09
CA ALA A 294 -4.40 -12.05 22.45
C ALA A 294 -3.10 -11.22 22.49
N ASN A 295 -2.09 -11.61 21.71
CA ASN A 295 -0.78 -10.96 21.62
C ASN A 295 -0.22 -11.10 20.19
N PRO A 296 -0.84 -10.44 19.20
CA PRO A 296 -0.54 -10.70 17.80
C PRO A 296 0.80 -10.08 17.39
N THR A 297 1.57 -10.82 16.60
CA THR A 297 2.66 -10.26 15.81
C THR A 297 2.09 -9.72 14.50
N MET A 298 2.27 -8.42 14.25
CA MET A 298 1.78 -7.77 13.02
C MET A 298 2.90 -7.67 11.99
N THR A 299 2.64 -8.18 10.78
CA THR A 299 3.50 -8.00 9.61
C THR A 299 2.75 -7.18 8.56
N ASP A 300 3.18 -5.94 8.38
CA ASP A 300 2.51 -4.97 7.53
C ASP A 300 2.66 -5.33 6.04
N TYR A 301 1.55 -5.30 5.30
CA TYR A 301 1.59 -5.22 3.85
C TYR A 301 1.83 -3.80 3.38
N ILE A 302 1.04 -2.87 3.94
CA ILE A 302 0.96 -1.49 3.45
C ILE A 302 0.37 -0.59 4.52
N SER A 303 0.77 0.69 4.52
CA SER A 303 0.25 1.70 5.44
C SER A 303 0.08 3.06 4.74
N THR A 304 -0.76 3.90 5.32
CA THR A 304 -0.91 5.31 4.91
C THR A 304 -1.29 6.17 6.11
N SER A 305 -0.93 7.45 6.06
CA SER A 305 -1.46 8.44 6.99
C SER A 305 -2.90 8.79 6.60
N VAL A 306 -3.80 8.83 7.58
CA VAL A 306 -5.21 9.19 7.42
C VAL A 306 -5.74 9.65 8.78
N ASP A 307 -6.50 10.74 8.82
CA ASP A 307 -7.13 11.23 10.05
C ASP A 307 -8.42 10.45 10.30
N ILE A 308 -8.45 9.68 11.38
CA ILE A 308 -9.61 8.88 11.82
C ILE A 308 -10.19 9.52 13.07
N LYS A 309 -11.45 9.93 12.98
CA LYS A 309 -12.15 10.66 14.03
C LYS A 309 -13.09 9.76 14.83
N ASP A 310 -13.42 10.21 16.04
CA ASP A 310 -14.47 9.59 16.82
C ASP A 310 -15.80 9.60 16.04
N GLY A 311 -16.41 8.42 15.90
CA GLY A 311 -17.66 8.23 15.17
C GLY A 311 -17.49 7.93 13.67
N ASP A 312 -16.27 7.85 13.14
CA ASP A 312 -16.07 7.49 11.75
C ASP A 312 -16.53 6.05 11.46
N ARG A 313 -17.20 5.87 10.32
CA ARG A 313 -17.55 4.56 9.79
C ARG A 313 -16.38 4.00 8.99
N LEU A 314 -15.88 2.86 9.43
CA LEU A 314 -14.74 2.15 8.84
C LEU A 314 -15.22 0.83 8.24
N ALA A 315 -14.61 0.43 7.14
CA ALA A 315 -14.80 -0.91 6.59
C ALA A 315 -13.48 -1.53 6.18
N PHE A 316 -13.37 -2.83 6.40
CA PHE A 316 -12.31 -3.66 5.87
C PHE A 316 -12.93 -4.73 5.00
N SER A 317 -12.40 -4.92 3.80
CA SER A 317 -12.91 -5.86 2.81
C SER A 317 -11.78 -6.64 2.18
N ALA A 318 -12.04 -7.91 1.89
CA ALA A 318 -11.13 -8.77 1.16
C ALA A 318 -11.91 -9.56 0.10
N ASN A 319 -11.27 -9.80 -1.06
CA ASN A 319 -11.80 -10.64 -2.13
C ASN A 319 -10.64 -11.21 -2.95
N GLY A 320 -10.63 -12.53 -3.15
CA GLY A 320 -9.52 -13.21 -3.85
C GLY A 320 -8.16 -12.85 -3.25
N GLU A 321 -7.29 -12.26 -4.06
CA GLU A 321 -5.94 -11.84 -3.68
C GLU A 321 -5.82 -10.35 -3.30
N GLY A 322 -6.94 -9.67 -3.03
CA GLY A 322 -6.95 -8.25 -2.67
C GLY A 322 -7.63 -7.98 -1.34
N ALA A 323 -7.17 -6.94 -0.65
CA ALA A 323 -7.81 -6.38 0.53
C ALA A 323 -7.75 -4.86 0.51
N TRP A 324 -8.78 -4.20 1.04
CA TRP A 324 -8.86 -2.74 1.07
C TRP A 324 -9.65 -2.23 2.26
N VAL A 325 -9.35 -1.00 2.63
CA VAL A 325 -9.98 -0.25 3.71
C VAL A 325 -10.76 0.92 3.15
N GLU A 326 -11.95 1.13 3.68
CA GLU A 326 -12.75 2.32 3.42
C GLU A 326 -12.93 3.14 4.70
N VAL A 327 -12.83 4.46 4.56
CA VAL A 327 -13.15 5.45 5.60
C VAL A 327 -14.23 6.37 5.05
N GLY A 328 -15.38 6.43 5.71
CA GLY A 328 -16.52 7.24 5.20
C GLY A 328 -16.97 6.84 3.78
N GLY A 329 -16.84 5.56 3.43
CA GLY A 329 -17.22 5.02 2.11
C GLY A 329 -16.21 5.26 0.97
N ARG A 330 -15.02 5.80 1.26
CA ARG A 330 -13.93 5.97 0.27
C ARG A 330 -12.79 5.02 0.56
N ILE A 331 -12.24 4.39 -0.49
CA ILE A 331 -11.07 3.53 -0.35
C ILE A 331 -9.86 4.39 0.00
N GLU A 332 -9.34 4.22 1.22
CA GLU A 332 -8.17 4.94 1.71
C GLU A 332 -6.89 4.13 1.67
N LEU A 333 -6.99 2.80 1.56
CA LEU A 333 -5.83 1.90 1.48
C LEU A 333 -6.22 0.61 0.78
N MET A 334 -5.33 0.05 -0.05
CA MET A 334 -5.54 -1.22 -0.73
C MET A 334 -4.22 -1.96 -0.92
N THR A 335 -4.26 -3.28 -0.88
CA THR A 335 -3.09 -4.14 -1.15
C THR A 335 -3.49 -5.46 -1.81
N SER A 336 -2.53 -6.06 -2.50
CA SER A 336 -2.57 -7.48 -2.84
C SER A 336 -2.02 -8.31 -1.68
N LEU A 337 -2.58 -9.48 -1.49
CA LEU A 337 -2.26 -10.40 -0.40
C LEU A 337 -1.11 -11.36 -0.75
N LEU A 338 -0.74 -11.44 -2.03
CA LEU A 338 0.39 -12.22 -2.55
C LEU A 338 0.36 -13.70 -2.09
N GLY A 339 -0.83 -14.28 -1.96
CA GLY A 339 -1.04 -15.67 -1.55
C GLY A 339 -0.82 -15.95 -0.06
N GLN A 340 -0.59 -14.93 0.78
CA GLN A 340 -0.23 -15.14 2.19
C GLN A 340 -1.44 -15.17 3.14
N SER A 341 -2.66 -14.87 2.66
CA SER A 341 -3.90 -14.92 3.46
C SER A 341 -4.96 -15.80 2.80
N PRO A 342 -5.10 -17.07 3.23
CA PRO A 342 -6.05 -18.01 2.65
C PRO A 342 -7.49 -17.52 2.71
N GLY A 343 -8.18 -17.49 1.57
CA GLY A 343 -9.61 -17.13 1.50
C GLY A 343 -10.54 -18.14 2.19
N THR A 344 -10.03 -19.33 2.53
CA THR A 344 -10.76 -20.40 3.23
C THR A 344 -10.99 -20.13 4.71
N ASN A 345 -10.29 -19.16 5.30
CA ASN A 345 -10.42 -18.83 6.70
C ASN A 345 -11.75 -18.10 6.95
N PRO A 346 -12.66 -18.67 7.77
CA PRO A 346 -14.04 -18.24 7.76
C PRO A 346 -14.36 -17.16 8.79
N MET A 347 -13.43 -16.80 9.68
CA MET A 347 -13.74 -15.88 10.78
C MET A 347 -13.48 -14.43 10.38
N ALA A 348 -14.34 -13.53 10.88
CA ALA A 348 -14.18 -12.08 10.77
C ALA A 348 -14.63 -11.40 12.07
N GLY A 349 -14.26 -10.14 12.28
CA GLY A 349 -14.69 -9.40 13.45
C GLY A 349 -13.83 -8.17 13.75
N ALA A 350 -13.55 -7.94 15.03
CA ALA A 350 -12.85 -6.74 15.48
C ALA A 350 -11.86 -7.02 16.62
N ARG A 351 -10.93 -6.09 16.83
CA ARG A 351 -9.93 -6.11 17.88
C ARG A 351 -9.88 -4.76 18.58
N VAL A 352 -9.69 -4.81 19.89
CA VAL A 352 -9.29 -3.67 20.72
C VAL A 352 -8.01 -4.04 21.45
N SER A 353 -7.16 -3.06 21.72
CA SER A 353 -5.88 -3.25 22.39
C SER A 353 -5.67 -2.21 23.48
N HIS A 354 -4.73 -2.49 24.37
CA HIS A 354 -4.17 -1.51 25.30
C HIS A 354 -2.65 -1.56 25.14
N LYS A 355 -2.05 -0.38 25.05
CA LYS A 355 -0.60 -0.25 24.89
C LYS A 355 -0.14 1.02 25.58
N LEU A 356 0.78 0.89 26.54
CA LEU A 356 1.51 2.00 27.16
C LEU A 356 0.58 3.18 27.54
N PHE A 357 -0.22 2.96 28.58
CA PHE A 357 -1.09 3.96 29.23
C PHE A 357 -2.35 4.39 28.46
N GLY A 358 -2.73 3.70 27.38
CA GLY A 358 -3.96 4.02 26.66
C GLY A 358 -4.58 2.84 25.91
N ASP A 359 -5.89 2.89 25.80
CA ASP A 359 -6.67 2.01 24.93
C ASP A 359 -6.56 2.44 23.46
N SER A 360 -6.75 1.48 22.56
CA SER A 360 -6.78 1.72 21.12
C SER A 360 -7.96 2.52 20.60
N GLY A 361 -9.02 2.58 21.40
CA GLY A 361 -10.37 2.90 20.98
C GLY A 361 -11.33 1.74 21.21
N ALA A 362 -12.60 1.96 20.88
CA ALA A 362 -13.70 1.02 21.04
C ALA A 362 -14.56 0.99 19.78
N TRP A 363 -15.45 0.01 19.68
CA TRP A 363 -16.40 -0.13 18.58
C TRP A 363 -17.82 0.07 19.09
N ASP A 364 -18.50 1.07 18.55
CA ASP A 364 -19.91 1.31 18.83
C ASP A 364 -20.78 0.20 18.26
N ASP A 365 -20.44 -0.28 17.07
CA ASP A 365 -21.12 -1.37 16.42
C ASP A 365 -20.15 -2.13 15.50
N ILE A 366 -20.50 -3.38 15.18
CA ILE A 366 -19.82 -4.19 14.18
C ILE A 366 -20.86 -4.88 13.30
N ARG A 367 -20.64 -4.81 11.99
CA ARG A 367 -21.42 -5.50 10.97
C ARG A 367 -20.52 -6.36 10.10
N ILE A 368 -20.87 -7.64 9.92
CA ILE A 368 -20.15 -8.55 9.01
C ILE A 368 -21.05 -8.89 7.83
N LEU A 369 -20.50 -8.73 6.64
CA LEU A 369 -21.18 -8.90 5.36
C LEU A 369 -20.41 -9.87 4.47
N THR A 370 -21.14 -10.64 3.66
CA THR A 370 -20.59 -11.52 2.63
C THR A 370 -21.23 -11.20 1.28
N ALA A 371 -20.51 -11.54 0.21
CA ALA A 371 -20.96 -11.31 -1.16
C ALA A 371 -21.71 -12.52 -1.76
N PHE A 372 -21.74 -13.65 -1.06
CA PHE A 372 -22.36 -14.91 -1.50
C PHE A 372 -22.97 -15.63 -0.31
#